data_AF-A0A7C2EVJ2-F1
#
_entry.id   AF-A0A7C2EVJ2-F1
#
_cell.length_a   1.000
_cell.length_b   1.000
_cell.length_c   1.000
_cell.angle_alpha   90.00
_cell.angle_beta   90.00
_cell.angle_gamma   90.00
#
_symmetry.space_group_name_H-M   'P 1'
#
loop_
_entity.id
_entity.type
_entity.pdbx_description
1 polymer ?
#
loop_
_entity_poly.entity_id
_entity_poly.type
_entity_poly.pdbx_seq_one_letter_code
_entity_poly.pdbx_strand_id
1 'polypeptide(L)'
;MLSDYVQQAMAQAVYDKLEDETFVGRIPCCPGVVAFGTTLMECERELRSTLEDWIWLGLRLGHRLPVIGGIDLLEEWVSLG
;
A
#
# COMPACT_ATOMS: atom_id res chain seq x y z
N MET A 1 -9.57 4.37 10.57
CA MET A 1 -9.92 3.53 9.42
C MET A 1 -8.92 3.63 8.29
N LEU A 2 -8.71 4.78 7.61
CA LEU A 2 -7.66 4.88 6.59
C LEU A 2 -6.25 4.57 7.15
N SER A 3 -5.90 5.13 8.31
CA SER A 3 -4.64 4.82 9.00
C SER A 3 -4.48 3.32 9.30
N ASP A 4 -5.57 2.67 9.72
CA ASP A 4 -5.58 1.26 10.09
C ASP A 4 -5.49 0.38 8.85
N TYR A 5 -6.18 0.75 7.76
CA TYR A 5 -6.06 0.10 6.46
C TYR A 5 -4.61 0.15 5.96
N VAL A 6 -3.99 1.34 5.99
CA VAL A 6 -2.59 1.52 5.58
C VAL A 6 -1.67 0.68 6.48
N GLN A 7 -1.86 0.68 7.79
CA GLN A 7 -1.07 -0.14 8.71
C GLN A 7 -1.22 -1.64 8.41
N GLN A 8 -2.44 -2.13 8.19
CA GLN A 8 -2.72 -3.54 7.93
C GLN A 8 -2.22 -3.99 6.56
N ALA A 9 -2.22 -3.11 5.56
CA ALA A 9 -1.64 -3.36 4.25
C ALA A 9 -0.11 -3.40 4.33
N MET A 10 0.51 -2.43 5.01
CA MET A 10 1.96 -2.40 5.25
C MET A 10 2.45 -3.62 6.05
N ALA A 11 1.64 -4.14 6.98
CA ALA A 11 1.96 -5.37 7.71
C ALA A 11 2.04 -6.63 6.82
N GLN A 12 1.52 -6.55 5.59
CA GLN A 12 1.60 -7.62 4.58
C GLN A 12 2.69 -7.37 3.54
N ALA A 13 3.49 -6.32 3.70
CA ALA A 13 4.58 -6.03 2.79
C ALA A 13 5.62 -7.16 2.79
N VAL A 14 6.14 -7.45 1.60
CA VAL A 14 7.24 -8.38 1.40
C VAL A 14 8.41 -7.60 0.84
N TYR A 15 9.60 -7.87 1.37
CA TYR A 15 10.83 -7.22 0.97
C TYR A 15 11.85 -8.25 0.51
N ASP A 16 12.49 -7.98 -0.62
CA ASP A 16 13.59 -8.77 -1.14
C ASP A 16 14.83 -7.87 -1.27
N LYS A 17 16.00 -8.40 -0.90
CA LYS A 17 17.28 -7.76 -1.18
C LYS A 17 17.76 -8.21 -2.57
N LEU A 18 18.13 -7.26 -3.42
CA LEU A 18 18.53 -7.50 -4.79
C LEU A 18 20.05 -7.72 -4.93
N GLU A 19 20.49 -8.18 -6.10
CA GLU A 19 21.91 -8.45 -6.40
C GLU A 19 22.78 -7.18 -6.40
N ASP A 20 22.18 -6.02 -6.64
CA ASP A 20 22.84 -4.70 -6.63
C ASP A 20 22.88 -4.05 -5.23
N GLU A 21 22.60 -4.85 -4.18
CA GLU A 21 22.53 -4.44 -2.78
C GLU A 21 21.39 -3.47 -2.43
N THR A 22 20.46 -3.20 -3.37
CA THR A 22 19.23 -2.45 -3.11
C THR A 22 18.10 -3.35 -2.59
N PHE A 23 16.97 -2.75 -2.23
CA PHE A 23 15.78 -3.43 -1.74
C PHE A 23 14.60 -3.13 -2.65
N VAL A 24 13.75 -4.15 -2.84
CA VAL A 24 12.41 -4.00 -3.40
C VAL A 24 11.38 -4.38 -2.36
N GLY A 25 10.32 -3.58 -2.26
CA GLY A 25 9.18 -3.80 -1.40
C GLY A 25 7.91 -3.89 -2.23
N ARG A 26 6.99 -4.78 -1.86
CA ARG A 26 5.69 -4.92 -2.53
C ARG A 26 4.61 -5.33 -1.54
N ILE A 27 3.36 -4.97 -1.82
CA ILE A 27 2.20 -5.39 -1.03
C ILE A 27 1.35 -6.32 -1.90
N PRO A 28 1.41 -7.66 -1.71
CA PRO A 28 0.76 -8.61 -2.62
C PRO A 28 -0.75 -8.42 -2.79
N CYS A 29 -1.44 -7.98 -1.73
CA CYS A 29 -2.87 -7.70 -1.78
C CYS A 29 -3.22 -6.39 -2.49
N CYS A 30 -2.26 -5.51 -2.77
CA CYS A 30 -2.43 -4.25 -3.50
C CYS A 30 -1.62 -4.27 -4.82
N PRO A 31 -2.17 -4.85 -5.90
CA PRO A 31 -1.45 -4.98 -7.17
C PRO A 31 -0.95 -3.63 -7.71
N GLY A 32 0.32 -3.60 -8.10
CA GLY A 32 0.99 -2.39 -8.59
C GLY A 32 1.65 -1.54 -7.51
N VAL A 33 1.41 -1.82 -6.21
CA VAL A 33 2.14 -1.17 -5.11
C VAL A 33 3.50 -1.83 -4.94
N VAL A 34 4.52 -1.19 -5.51
CA VAL A 34 5.92 -1.62 -5.49
C VAL A 34 6.80 -0.39 -5.28
N ALA A 35 7.84 -0.52 -4.48
CA ALA A 35 8.84 0.53 -4.27
C ALA A 35 10.24 -0.06 -4.16
N PHE A 36 11.25 0.79 -4.33
CA PHE A 36 12.65 0.43 -4.25
C PHE A 36 13.38 1.38 -3.28
N GLY A 37 14.48 0.93 -2.70
CA GLY A 37 15.32 1.78 -1.86
C GLY A 37 16.74 1.24 -1.71
N THR A 38 17.68 2.12 -1.44
CA THR A 38 19.09 1.75 -1.18
C THR A 38 19.27 1.10 0.20
N THR A 39 18.31 1.32 1.09
CA THR A 39 18.21 0.66 2.40
C THR A 39 16.80 0.10 2.60
N LEU A 40 16.66 -0.90 3.48
CA LEU A 40 15.34 -1.43 3.84
C LEU A 40 14.40 -0.34 4.39
N MET A 41 14.92 0.55 5.24
CA MET A 41 14.14 1.66 5.82
C MET A 41 13.65 2.64 4.75
N GLU A 42 14.50 2.99 3.78
CA GLU A 42 14.10 3.82 2.65
C GLU A 42 13.02 3.13 1.81
N CYS A 43 13.24 1.87 1.46
CA CYS A 43 12.28 1.08 0.68
C CYS A 43 10.91 0.98 1.38
N GLU A 44 10.88 0.78 2.71
CA GLU A 44 9.64 0.74 3.48
C GLU A 44 8.91 2.09 3.48
N ARG A 45 9.64 3.20 3.62
CA ARG A 45 9.07 4.55 3.55
C ARG A 45 8.46 4.83 2.16
N GLU A 46 9.20 4.53 1.10
CA GLU A 46 8.71 4.72 -0.28
C GLU A 46 7.51 3.81 -0.58
N LEU A 47 7.49 2.58 -0.06
CA LEU A 47 6.37 1.65 -0.22
C LEU A 47 5.09 2.19 0.43
N ARG A 48 5.22 2.79 1.63
CA ARG A 48 4.10 3.45 2.30
C ARG A 48 3.57 4.62 1.48
N SER A 49 4.44 5.49 0.99
CA SER A 49 4.03 6.63 0.13
C SER A 49 3.30 6.12 -1.11
N THR A 50 3.84 5.10 -1.77
CA THR A 50 3.24 4.49 -2.96
C THR A 50 1.87 3.89 -2.67
N LEU A 51 1.69 3.24 -1.51
CA LEU A 51 0.40 2.71 -1.08
C LEU A 51 -0.64 3.83 -0.87
N GLU A 52 -0.25 4.92 -0.22
CA GLU A 52 -1.14 6.06 0.04
C GLU A 52 -1.64 6.70 -1.27
N ASP A 53 -0.74 6.93 -2.23
CA ASP A 53 -1.09 7.44 -3.57
C ASP A 53 -1.99 6.47 -4.34
N TRP A 54 -1.71 5.17 -4.25
CA TRP A 54 -2.50 4.12 -4.89
C TRP A 54 -3.93 4.06 -4.34
N ILE A 55 -4.09 4.16 -3.01
CA ILE A 55 -5.41 4.25 -2.36
C ILE A 55 -6.15 5.49 -2.85
N TRP A 56 -5.48 6.65 -2.84
CA TRP A 56 -6.11 7.91 -3.23
C TRP A 56 -6.61 7.89 -4.68
N LEU A 57 -5.78 7.39 -5.61
CA LEU A 57 -6.17 7.25 -7.00
C LEU A 57 -7.34 6.28 -7.18
N GLY A 58 -7.29 5.12 -6.50
CA GLY A 58 -8.35 4.12 -6.57
C GLY A 58 -9.70 4.65 -6.10
N LEU A 59 -9.73 5.36 -4.96
CA LEU A 59 -10.94 5.98 -4.43
C LEU A 59 -11.49 7.06 -5.38
N ARG A 60 -10.61 7.91 -5.92
CA ARG A 60 -11.02 8.97 -6.87
C ARG A 60 -11.64 8.42 -8.15
N LEU A 61 -11.21 7.25 -8.59
CA LEU A 61 -11.74 6.56 -9.78
C LEU A 61 -12.93 5.65 -9.46
N GLY A 62 -13.35 5.54 -8.19
CA GLY A 62 -14.43 4.65 -7.76
C GLY A 62 -14.08 3.16 -7.89
N HIS A 63 -12.78 2.83 -7.85
CA HIS A 63 -12.33 1.44 -7.88
C HIS A 63 -12.59 0.77 -6.53
N ARG A 64 -12.96 -0.52 -6.59
CA ARG A 64 -12.98 -1.36 -5.39
C ARG A 64 -11.56 -1.67 -4.96
N LEU A 65 -11.21 -1.22 -3.76
CA LEU A 65 -9.97 -1.60 -3.12
C LEU A 65 -10.15 -2.96 -2.39
N PRO A 66 -9.07 -3.73 -2.18
CA PRO A 66 -9.10 -4.95 -1.40
C PRO A 66 -9.66 -4.69 0.01
N VAL A 67 -10.44 -5.62 0.56
CA VAL A 67 -10.80 -5.58 1.98
C VAL A 67 -9.61 -6.07 2.80
N ILE A 68 -9.07 -5.21 3.66
CA ILE A 68 -7.87 -5.51 4.46
C ILE A 68 -8.20 -5.33 5.93
N GLY A 69 -7.93 -6.35 6.75
CA GLY A 69 -8.24 -6.31 8.18
C GLY A 69 -9.75 -6.13 8.49
N GLY A 70 -10.62 -6.47 7.53
CA GLY A 70 -12.07 -6.24 7.62
C GLY A 70 -12.53 -4.83 7.25
N ILE A 71 -11.64 -3.98 6.72
CA ILE A 71 -11.95 -2.60 6.31
C ILE A 71 -12.21 -2.55 4.80
N ASP A 72 -13.40 -2.08 4.41
CA ASP A 72 -13.74 -1.72 3.03
C ASP A 72 -13.74 -0.19 2.89
N LEU A 73 -12.71 0.35 2.23
CA LEU A 73 -12.55 1.80 2.06
C LEU A 73 -13.55 2.42 1.06
N LEU A 74 -14.08 1.66 0.10
CA LEU A 74 -15.01 2.23 -0.88
C LEU A 74 -16.39 2.44 -0.26
N GLU A 75 -16.87 1.48 0.54
CA GLU A 75 -18.12 1.65 1.29
C GLU A 75 -18.04 2.86 2.24
N GLU A 76 -16.91 3.02 2.94
CA GLU A 76 -16.68 4.17 3.81
C GLU A 76 -16.65 5.48 3.01
N TRP A 77 -15.93 5.52 1.89
CA TRP A 77 -15.84 6.71 1.04
C TRP A 77 -17.19 7.17 0.49
N VAL A 78 -18.03 6.23 0.03
CA VAL A 78 -19.38 6.53 -0.46
C VAL A 78 -20.28 7.00 0.69
N SER A 79 -20.10 6.50 1.91
CA SER A 79 -20.89 6.94 3.08
C SER A 79 -20.58 8.37 3.54
N LEU A 80 -19.46 8.96 3.08
CA LEU A 80 -19.04 10.33 3.39
C LEU A 80 -19.53 11.37 2.38
N GLY A 81 -20.16 10.96 1.27
CA GLY A 81 -20.66 11.83 0.20
C GLY A 81 -22.17 11.72 -0.02
#